data_AF-A0AAD9QRD9-F1
#
_entry.id   AF-A0AAD9QRD9-F1
#
_cell.length_a   1.000
_cell.length_b   1.000
_cell.length_c   1.000
_cell.angle_alpha   90.00
_cell.angle_beta   90.00
_cell.angle_gamma   90.00
#
_symmetry.space_group_name_H-M   'P 1'
#
loop_
_entity.id
_entity.type
_entity.pdbx_description
1 polymer ?
#
loop_
_entity_poly.entity_id
_entity_poly.type
_entity_poly.pdbx_seq_one_letter_code
_entity_poly.pdbx_strand_id
1 'polypeptide(L)'
;MLQLRKVIKRDLATHGFKSSLLGNVTFLEGCRRFFYAVTPKETSFANVSNVPDYVNEAVPFFLGAIIFEYILSFLTDFPRARLRLNDAFSSVSAGIFSQLSK
;
A
#
# COMPACT_ATOMS: atom_id res chain seq x y z
N MET A 1 -35.24 12.50 6.76
CA MET A 1 -34.80 11.14 6.35
C MET A 1 -33.69 11.10 5.28
N LEU A 2 -33.50 12.14 4.44
CA LEU A 2 -32.46 12.16 3.39
C LEU A 2 -31.02 12.37 3.90
N GLN A 3 -30.82 13.11 5.00
CA GLN A 3 -29.47 13.39 5.53
C GLN A 3 -28.84 12.17 6.22
N LEU A 4 -29.65 11.35 6.89
CA LEU A 4 -29.19 10.12 7.55
C LEU A 4 -28.62 9.11 6.54
N ARG A 5 -29.24 9.01 5.35
CA ARG A 5 -28.76 8.15 4.26
C ARG A 5 -27.43 8.62 3.65
N LYS A 6 -27.16 9.94 3.63
CA LYS A 6 -25.88 10.51 3.16
C LYS A 6 -24.75 10.27 4.15
N VAL A 7 -25.03 10.35 5.46
CA VAL A 7 -24.04 10.06 6.51
C VAL A 7 -23.67 8.58 6.50
N ILE A 8 -24.66 7.69 6.44
CA ILE A 8 -24.42 6.23 6.38
C ILE A 8 -23.67 5.83 5.11
N LYS A 9 -24.00 6.39 3.93
CA LYS A 9 -23.23 6.13 2.70
C LYS A 9 -21.80 6.67 2.75
N ARG A 10 -21.56 7.79 3.44
CA ARG A 10 -20.21 8.33 3.63
C ARG A 10 -19.40 7.45 4.57
N ASP A 11 -19.99 7.01 5.69
CA ASP A 11 -19.33 6.10 6.63
C ASP A 11 -19.06 4.72 6.02
N LEU A 12 -19.98 4.20 5.18
CA LEU A 12 -19.77 2.93 4.50
C LEU A 12 -18.63 3.02 3.46
N ALA A 13 -18.48 4.15 2.78
CA ALA A 13 -17.41 4.38 1.81
C ALA A 13 -16.05 4.61 2.49
N THR A 14 -16.02 5.30 3.64
CA THR A 14 -14.78 5.57 4.38
C THR A 14 -14.32 4.38 5.21
N HIS A 15 -15.22 3.59 5.81
CA HIS A 15 -14.85 2.40 6.60
C HIS A 15 -14.69 1.14 5.74
N GLY A 16 -15.53 0.94 4.73
CA GLY A 16 -15.45 -0.24 3.85
C GLY A 16 -14.19 -0.25 2.97
N PHE A 17 -13.67 0.93 2.59
CA PHE A 17 -12.39 1.03 1.87
C PHE A 17 -11.18 0.89 2.81
N LYS A 18 -11.27 1.37 4.05
CA LYS A 18 -10.17 1.35 5.02
C LYS A 18 -9.78 -0.06 5.46
N SER A 19 -10.76 -0.94 5.66
CA SER A 19 -10.54 -2.24 6.29
C SER A 19 -9.97 -3.31 5.37
N SER A 20 -10.23 -3.25 4.07
CA SER A 20 -9.88 -4.33 3.14
C SER A 20 -8.59 -4.11 2.36
N LEU A 21 -8.10 -2.86 2.25
CA LEU A 21 -6.96 -2.53 1.38
C LEU A 21 -5.70 -2.06 2.13
N LEU A 22 -5.83 -1.51 3.35
CA LEU A 22 -4.70 -1.00 4.15
C LEU A 22 -4.50 -1.76 5.48
N GLY A 23 -5.28 -2.82 5.71
CA GLY A 23 -5.27 -3.58 6.96
C GLY A 23 -5.55 -2.69 8.19
N ASN A 24 -4.82 -2.92 9.28
CA ASN A 24 -4.91 -2.12 10.51
C ASN A 24 -4.05 -0.83 10.47
N VAL A 25 -3.49 -0.46 9.32
CA VAL A 25 -2.54 0.65 9.19
C VAL A 25 -3.24 1.86 8.57
N THR A 26 -2.99 3.05 9.12
CA THR A 26 -3.46 4.28 8.50
C THR A 26 -2.63 4.61 7.26
N PHE A 27 -3.21 5.28 6.25
CA PHE A 27 -2.48 5.63 5.02
C PHE A 27 -1.16 6.39 5.30
N LEU A 28 -1.20 7.39 6.18
CA LEU A 28 -0.03 8.17 6.54
C LEU A 28 1.04 7.32 7.25
N GLU A 29 0.62 6.40 8.10
CA GLU A 29 1.53 5.50 8.80
C GLU A 29 2.16 4.49 7.84
N GLY A 30 1.40 3.95 6.89
CA GLY A 30 1.94 3.07 5.87
C GLY A 30 2.88 3.80 4.91
N CYS A 31 2.59 5.05 4.51
CA CYS A 31 3.55 5.88 3.78
C CYS A 31 4.83 6.13 4.58
N ARG A 32 4.71 6.47 5.88
CA ARG A 32 5.88 6.64 6.75
C ARG A 32 6.72 5.36 6.81
N ARG A 33 6.08 4.20 6.99
CA ARG A 33 6.76 2.90 7.00
C ARG A 33 7.43 2.61 5.66
N PHE A 34 6.76 2.88 4.54
CA PHE A 34 7.28 2.67 3.19
C PHE A 34 8.54 3.50 2.90
N PHE A 35 8.61 4.74 3.41
CA PHE A 35 9.78 5.61 3.29
C PHE A 35 10.77 5.50 4.45
N TYR A 36 10.65 4.48 5.32
CA TYR A 36 11.47 4.33 6.53
C TYR A 36 11.45 5.54 7.49
N ALA A 37 10.41 6.38 7.42
CA ALA A 37 10.18 7.54 8.29
C ALA A 37 9.49 7.14 9.61
N VAL A 38 10.03 6.11 10.27
CA VAL A 38 9.53 5.54 11.53
C VAL A 38 10.66 5.43 12.54
N THR A 39 10.33 5.59 13.82
CA THR A 39 11.32 5.51 14.90
C THR A 39 11.44 4.06 15.42
N PRO A 40 12.62 3.63 15.92
CA PRO A 40 12.78 2.29 16.49
C PRO A 40 11.81 2.00 17.64
N LYS A 41 11.39 3.02 18.39
CA LYS A 41 10.41 2.89 19.48
C LYS A 41 9.05 2.41 18.98
N GLU A 42 8.65 2.78 17.76
CA GLU A 42 7.38 2.41 17.16
C GLU A 42 7.41 1.02 16.50
N THR A 43 8.60 0.51 16.15
CA THR A 43 8.79 -0.73 15.40
C THR A 43 9.49 -1.85 16.17
N SER A 44 9.84 -1.60 17.44
CA SER A 44 10.45 -2.61 18.33
C SER A 44 9.37 -3.33 19.15
N PHE A 45 9.34 -4.66 19.06
CA PHE A 45 8.39 -5.50 19.77
C PHE A 45 9.12 -6.45 20.73
N ALA A 46 8.60 -6.59 21.95
CA ALA A 46 9.15 -7.52 22.94
C ALA A 46 8.82 -8.99 22.63
N ASN A 47 7.69 -9.24 21.97
CA ASN A 47 7.22 -10.59 21.63
C ASN A 47 6.98 -10.69 20.12
N VAL A 48 7.34 -11.83 19.53
CA VAL A 48 7.16 -12.12 18.10
C VAL A 48 5.67 -12.09 17.70
N SER A 49 4.77 -12.47 18.61
CA SER A 49 3.32 -12.41 18.40
C SER A 49 2.78 -11.01 18.13
N ASN A 50 3.52 -9.97 18.53
CA ASN A 50 3.10 -8.58 18.38
C ASN A 50 3.66 -7.97 17.08
N VAL A 51 4.48 -8.71 16.34
CA VAL A 51 5.06 -8.25 15.08
C VAL A 51 3.97 -8.31 14.00
N PRO A 52 3.63 -7.18 13.35
CA PRO A 52 2.65 -7.18 12.29
C PRO A 52 3.20 -7.89 11.04
N ASP A 53 2.29 -8.36 10.18
CA ASP A 53 2.68 -8.89 8.88
C ASP A 53 3.02 -7.74 7.93
N TYR A 54 4.28 -7.32 7.98
CA TYR A 54 4.81 -6.22 7.17
C TYR A 54 4.64 -6.45 5.68
N VAL A 55 4.61 -7.70 5.21
CA VAL A 55 4.44 -7.94 3.78
C VAL A 55 3.03 -7.58 3.37
N ASN A 56 2.03 -8.12 4.08
CA ASN A 56 0.63 -7.85 3.77
C ASN A 56 0.29 -6.35 3.90
N GLU A 57 0.92 -5.65 4.86
CA GLU A 57 0.78 -4.21 5.00
C GLU A 57 1.51 -3.40 3.90
N ALA A 58 2.64 -3.87 3.38
CA ALA A 58 3.45 -3.15 2.39
C ALA A 58 2.99 -3.33 0.93
N VAL A 59 2.42 -4.49 0.59
CA VAL A 59 1.91 -4.80 -0.76
C VAL A 59 1.00 -3.72 -1.35
N PRO A 60 -0.01 -3.17 -0.65
CA PRO A 60 -0.87 -2.13 -1.21
C PRO A 60 -0.12 -0.83 -1.54
N PHE A 61 0.88 -0.44 -0.74
CA PHE A 61 1.71 0.74 -1.02
C PHE A 61 2.66 0.49 -2.18
N PHE A 62 3.22 -0.71 -2.27
CA PHE A 62 4.07 -1.13 -3.38
C PHE A 62 3.33 -1.13 -4.72
N LEU A 63 2.13 -1.73 -4.78
CA LEU A 63 1.28 -1.66 -5.97
C LEU A 63 0.87 -0.22 -6.31
N GLY A 64 0.57 0.59 -5.28
CA GLY A 64 0.31 2.01 -5.44
C GLY A 64 1.48 2.76 -6.06
N ALA A 65 2.72 2.46 -5.66
CA ALA A 65 3.93 3.05 -6.23
C ALA A 65 4.13 2.68 -7.70
N ILE A 66 3.89 1.42 -8.08
CA ILE A 66 3.92 0.98 -9.48
C ILE A 66 2.89 1.76 -10.32
N ILE A 67 1.64 1.85 -9.85
CA ILE A 67 0.60 2.61 -10.56
C ILE A 67 0.98 4.09 -10.67
N PHE A 68 1.52 4.66 -9.60
CA PHE A 68 1.95 6.06 -9.57
C PHE A 68 3.09 6.33 -10.56
N GLU A 69 4.05 5.41 -10.67
CA GLU A 69 5.12 5.46 -11.68
C GLU A 69 4.52 5.49 -13.10
N TYR A 70 3.53 4.66 -13.41
CA TYR A 70 2.84 4.68 -14.71
C TYR A 70 2.09 5.98 -14.98
N ILE A 71 1.38 6.51 -13.98
CA ILE A 71 0.65 7.78 -14.11
C ILE A 71 1.62 8.93 -14.38
N LEU A 72 2.74 9.01 -13.64
CA LEU A 72 3.77 10.03 -13.85
C LEU A 72 4.43 9.86 -15.23
N SER A 73 4.75 8.63 -15.62
CA SER A 73 5.33 8.32 -16.93
C SER A 73 4.40 8.73 -18.08
N PHE A 74 3.09 8.56 -17.89
CA PHE A 74 2.09 8.98 -18.84
C PHE A 74 2.02 10.52 -18.93
N LEU A 75 1.93 11.20 -17.78
CA LEU A 75 1.71 12.65 -17.69
C LEU A 75 2.93 13.48 -18.10
N THR A 76 4.14 13.02 -17.81
CA THR A 76 5.39 13.76 -18.06
C THR A 76 6.03 13.37 -19.40
N ASP A 77 5.34 12.59 -20.23
CA ASP A 77 5.81 12.14 -21.55
C ASP A 77 7.23 11.53 -21.53
N PHE A 78 7.65 10.93 -20.40
CA PHE A 78 8.98 10.36 -20.25
C PHE A 78 9.12 9.15 -21.18
N PRO A 79 9.85 9.26 -22.31
CA PRO A 79 9.89 8.21 -23.33
C PRO A 79 10.58 6.95 -22.80
N ARG A 80 11.44 7.10 -21.78
CA ARG A 80 12.20 6.02 -21.15
C ARG A 80 11.41 5.23 -20.10
N ALA A 81 10.33 5.81 -19.56
CA ALA A 81 9.52 5.19 -18.51
C ALA A 81 8.25 4.52 -19.07
N ARG A 82 7.74 4.99 -20.21
CA ARG A 82 6.58 4.40 -20.92
C ARG A 82 6.74 2.93 -21.35
N LEU A 83 7.96 2.38 -21.33
CA LEU A 83 8.26 1.05 -21.88
C LEU A 83 8.85 0.06 -20.88
N ARG A 84 8.97 0.40 -19.59
CA ARG A 84 9.54 -0.50 -18.57
C ARG A 84 8.48 -1.41 -17.93
N LEU A 85 7.50 -1.85 -18.72
CA LEU A 85 6.52 -2.87 -18.30
C LEU A 85 7.22 -4.10 -17.70
N ASN A 86 8.35 -4.49 -18.30
CA ASN A 86 9.21 -5.56 -17.80
C ASN A 86 9.56 -5.42 -16.32
N ASP A 87 9.83 -4.21 -15.83
CA ASP A 87 10.29 -4.01 -14.46
C ASP A 87 9.13 -4.12 -13.48
N ALA A 88 7.94 -3.64 -13.85
CA ALA A 88 6.74 -3.85 -13.04
C ALA A 88 6.38 -5.34 -12.97
N PHE A 89 6.40 -6.05 -14.10
CA PHE A 89 6.16 -7.50 -14.13
C PHE A 89 7.21 -8.25 -13.30
N SER A 90 8.49 -7.95 -13.50
CA SER A 90 9.59 -8.55 -12.74
C SER A 90 9.45 -8.29 -11.23
N SER A 91 9.07 -7.08 -10.83
CA SER A 91 8.93 -6.74 -9.41
C SER A 91 7.70 -7.40 -8.77
N VAL A 92 6.59 -7.52 -9.49
CA VAL A 92 5.42 -8.30 -9.03
C VAL A 92 5.75 -9.79 -8.94
N SER A 93 6.41 -10.34 -9.96
CA SER A 93 6.86 -11.74 -9.96
C SER A 93 7.81 -12.01 -8.79
N ALA A 94 8.81 -11.15 -8.56
CA ALA A 94 9.72 -11.25 -7.43
C ALA A 94 8.98 -11.23 -6.09
N GLY A 95 7.97 -10.36 -5.95
CA GLY A 95 7.11 -10.32 -4.77
C GLY A 95 6.35 -11.63 -4.53
N ILE A 96 5.74 -12.19 -5.58
CA ILE A 96 5.02 -13.48 -5.52
C ILE A 96 5.98 -14.62 -5.16
N PHE A 97 7.13 -14.72 -5.84
CA PHE A 97 8.16 -15.72 -5.54
C PHE A 97 8.69 -15.60 -4.11
N SER A 98 8.85 -14.38 -3.60
CA SER A 98 9.27 -14.16 -2.21
C SER A 98 8.28 -14.71 -1.20
N GLN A 99 6.97 -14.70 -1.50
CA GLN A 99 5.97 -15.29 -0.62
C GLN A 99 5.89 -16.81 -0.73
N LEU A 100 6.15 -17.37 -1.92
CA LEU A 100 6.18 -18.82 -2.12
C LEU A 100 7.40 -19.48 -1.45
N SER A 101 8.46 -18.73 -1.20
CA SER A 101 9.66 -19.21 -0.50
C SER A 101 9.57 -19.13 1.03
N LYS A 102 8.49 -18.59 1.59
CA LYS A 102 8.23 -18.62 3.04
C LYS A 102 7.72 -19.99 3.47
#